data_AF-A0A7W0YBW4-F1
#
_entry.id   AF-A0A7W0YBW4-F1
#
_cell.length_a   1.000
_cell.length_b   1.000
_cell.length_c   1.000
_cell.angle_alpha   90.00
_cell.angle_beta   90.00
_cell.angle_gamma   90.00
#
_symmetry.space_group_name_H-M   'P 1'
#
loop_
_entity.id
_entity.type
_entity.pdbx_description
1 polymer ?
#
loop_
_entity_poly.entity_id
_entity_poly.type
_entity_poly.pdbx_seq_one_letter_code
_entity_poly.pdbx_strand_id
1 'polypeptide(L)'
;MSVLDRLREKNLHTWLRDYGRHLVRKARAPRPTGTRHIMFALCDHYEPFWRKPGEEVGRARVDAWHEQYPKLANEFRDSDGRPPRHGFFFPGEEYRAYFLDKLADLCHAGLGEVEVHLHHDGDTAETLAPQLEETLKLFAEHGHLSRVGNQYRWAFIHGNWCLANGRPDGKWCGVDDELPLLHKLGCYADLTFPAAPDPSQPDKVNQIYWPTGDLTQRRSYDHGERARVGTVHEDRLLMITGPLAFARKGRSGIRLENGALTGDDPPSKERVDTWIRAGIHIEGKPEWTFVKVHTHGAIEKTAASLLGAGGRAMHEALRGYMREGWKLHYVTAREMFNVARAAMDGQTGDPNEYFDYVIPPPPIAS
;
A
#
# COMPACT_ATOMS: atom_id res chain seq x y z
N MET A 1 -9.31 32.90 1.70
CA MET A 1 -8.09 32.10 1.93
C MET A 1 -7.06 32.41 0.84
N SER A 2 -5.89 32.88 1.24
CA SER A 2 -4.77 33.11 0.32
C SER A 2 -4.29 31.79 -0.30
N VAL A 3 -3.51 31.84 -1.37
CA VAL A 3 -2.87 30.64 -1.93
C VAL A 3 -1.97 29.99 -0.87
N LEU A 4 -1.28 30.79 -0.04
CA LEU A 4 -0.43 30.30 1.05
C LEU A 4 -1.21 29.54 2.12
N ASP A 5 -2.44 29.96 2.46
CA ASP A 5 -3.28 29.25 3.44
C ASP A 5 -3.71 27.88 2.90
N ARG A 6 -4.10 27.81 1.63
CA ARG A 6 -4.44 26.53 0.95
C ARG A 6 -3.23 25.61 0.75
N LEU A 7 -2.01 26.14 0.73
CA LEU A 7 -0.76 25.36 0.69
C LEU A 7 -0.36 24.89 2.11
N ARG A 8 -0.66 25.67 3.15
CA ARG A 8 -0.46 25.29 4.57
C ARG A 8 -1.42 24.19 5.01
N GLU A 9 -2.70 24.28 4.66
CA GLU A 9 -3.71 23.23 4.93
C GLU A 9 -3.35 21.87 4.32
N LYS A 10 -2.53 21.87 3.27
CA LYS A 10 -2.05 20.65 2.60
C LYS A 10 -0.73 20.10 3.14
N ASN A 11 -0.21 20.72 4.20
CA ASN A 11 1.07 20.39 4.84
C ASN A 11 2.23 20.25 3.84
N LEU A 12 2.20 20.97 2.71
CA LEU A 12 3.17 20.79 1.63
C LEU A 12 4.61 21.05 2.08
N HIS A 13 4.79 21.91 3.08
CA HIS A 13 6.07 22.23 3.68
C HIS A 13 6.78 21.00 4.26
N THR A 14 6.05 19.95 4.65
CA THR A 14 6.63 18.70 5.17
C THR A 14 7.38 17.93 4.08
N TRP A 15 6.88 17.90 2.84
CA TRP A 15 7.36 16.97 1.80
C TRP A 15 7.82 17.62 0.48
N LEU A 16 7.54 18.90 0.25
CA LEU A 16 7.87 19.57 -1.02
C LEU A 16 9.38 19.56 -1.32
N ARG A 17 10.21 19.61 -0.27
CA ARG A 17 11.67 19.51 -0.40
C ARG A 17 12.08 18.19 -1.05
N ASP A 18 11.58 17.07 -0.53
CA ASP A 18 11.95 15.76 -1.08
C ASP A 18 11.29 15.52 -2.43
N TYR A 19 10.09 16.05 -2.67
CA TYR A 19 9.50 16.04 -4.00
C TYR A 19 10.38 16.72 -5.04
N GLY A 20 10.96 17.89 -4.71
CA GLY A 20 11.95 18.55 -5.56
C GLY A 20 13.19 17.68 -5.81
N ARG A 21 13.72 17.02 -4.76
CA ARG A 21 14.83 16.06 -4.90
C ARG A 21 14.45 14.88 -5.80
N HIS A 22 13.24 14.35 -5.65
CA HIS A 22 12.71 13.27 -6.46
C HIS A 22 12.66 13.67 -7.95
N LEU A 23 12.16 14.86 -8.28
CA LEU A 23 12.14 15.35 -9.66
C LEU A 23 13.54 15.46 -10.27
N VAL A 24 14.51 15.97 -9.51
CA VAL A 24 15.92 16.05 -9.96
C VAL A 24 16.52 14.65 -10.15
N ARG A 25 16.30 13.73 -9.21
CA ARG A 25 16.77 12.33 -9.31
C ARG A 25 16.20 11.66 -10.53
N LYS A 26 14.87 11.76 -10.73
CA LYS A 26 14.18 11.18 -11.88
C LYS A 26 14.67 11.76 -13.21
N ALA A 27 14.94 13.07 -13.29
CA ALA A 27 15.48 13.70 -14.49
C ALA A 27 16.92 13.24 -14.81
N ARG A 28 17.69 12.85 -13.78
CA ARG A 28 19.07 12.34 -13.90
C ARG A 28 19.17 10.83 -14.00
N ALA A 29 18.09 10.10 -13.72
CA ALA A 29 18.10 8.65 -13.72
C ALA A 29 18.39 8.12 -15.14
N PRO A 30 19.26 7.10 -15.28
CA PRO A 30 19.49 6.47 -16.56
C PRO A 30 18.18 5.89 -17.10
N ARG A 31 17.99 5.97 -18.42
CA ARG A 31 16.85 5.32 -19.06
C ARG A 31 17.03 3.79 -18.94
N PRO A 32 15.99 3.05 -18.54
CA PRO A 32 16.03 1.58 -18.58
C PRO A 32 16.39 1.09 -19.98
N THR A 33 17.34 0.16 -20.07
CA THR A 33 17.81 -0.42 -21.35
C THR A 33 17.14 -1.76 -21.69
N GLY A 34 16.32 -2.30 -20.77
CA GLY A 34 15.58 -3.55 -20.95
C GLY A 34 14.06 -3.38 -20.86
N THR A 35 13.35 -4.51 -20.80
CA THR A 35 11.90 -4.55 -20.58
C THR A 35 11.56 -3.81 -19.29
N ARG A 36 10.53 -2.97 -19.35
CA ARG A 36 10.06 -2.22 -18.20
C ARG A 36 8.90 -2.95 -17.56
N HIS A 37 8.93 -3.03 -16.24
CA HIS A 37 7.96 -3.76 -15.44
C HIS A 37 7.18 -2.80 -14.55
N ILE A 38 5.88 -3.03 -14.41
CA ILE A 38 4.98 -2.32 -13.50
C ILE A 38 4.50 -3.33 -12.48
N MET A 39 4.87 -3.15 -11.22
CA MET A 39 4.30 -3.88 -10.10
C MET A 39 3.19 -3.01 -9.51
N PHE A 40 1.95 -3.35 -9.83
CA PHE A 40 0.78 -2.59 -9.39
C PHE A 40 0.13 -3.27 -8.19
N ALA A 41 0.14 -2.59 -7.04
CA ALA A 41 -0.61 -2.96 -5.84
C ALA A 41 -1.71 -1.95 -5.55
N LEU A 42 -2.91 -2.48 -5.26
CA LEU A 42 -4.00 -1.74 -4.66
C LEU A 42 -4.11 -2.18 -3.20
N CYS A 43 -3.75 -1.29 -2.29
CA CYS A 43 -3.78 -1.51 -0.85
C CYS A 43 -5.02 -0.87 -0.24
N ASP A 44 -5.99 -1.69 0.14
CA ASP A 44 -7.28 -1.26 0.62
C ASP A 44 -7.32 -1.20 2.14
N HIS A 45 -7.63 -0.02 2.69
CA HIS A 45 -8.05 0.17 4.08
C HIS A 45 -9.47 -0.42 4.19
N TYR A 46 -9.53 -1.75 4.24
CA TYR A 46 -10.77 -2.48 4.03
C TYR A 46 -11.58 -2.48 5.32
N GLU A 47 -12.40 -1.44 5.48
CA GLU A 47 -13.13 -1.13 6.72
C GLU A 47 -14.65 -1.35 6.56
N PRO A 48 -15.16 -2.59 6.71
CA PRO A 48 -16.60 -2.84 6.68
C PRO A 48 -17.37 -1.99 7.68
N PHE A 49 -16.78 -1.64 8.84
CA PHE A 49 -17.43 -0.80 9.85
C PHE A 49 -17.04 0.67 9.77
N TRP A 50 -16.60 1.16 8.61
CA TRP A 50 -16.40 2.59 8.42
C TRP A 50 -17.68 3.39 8.78
N ARG A 51 -17.51 4.39 9.67
CA ARG A 51 -18.57 5.16 10.35
C ARG A 51 -19.48 4.37 11.31
N LYS A 52 -19.02 3.22 11.79
CA LYS A 52 -19.68 2.37 12.80
C LYS A 52 -21.14 2.05 12.43
N PRO A 53 -21.39 1.44 11.24
CA PRO A 53 -22.72 1.06 10.83
C PRO A 53 -23.21 -0.15 11.64
N GLY A 54 -24.47 -0.56 11.42
CA GLY A 54 -24.96 -1.84 11.95
C GLY A 54 -24.30 -3.05 11.25
N GLU A 55 -24.33 -4.20 11.92
CA GLU A 55 -23.73 -5.47 11.46
C GLU A 55 -24.20 -5.88 10.05
N GLU A 56 -25.48 -5.66 9.72
CA GLU A 56 -26.04 -5.98 8.39
C GLU A 56 -25.36 -5.20 7.26
N VAL A 57 -25.02 -3.93 7.51
CA VAL A 57 -24.33 -3.09 6.52
C VAL A 57 -22.89 -3.57 6.35
N GLY A 58 -22.19 -3.89 7.45
CA GLY A 58 -20.85 -4.46 7.39
C GLY A 58 -20.80 -5.76 6.56
N ARG A 59 -21.77 -6.67 6.79
CA ARG A 59 -21.94 -7.89 5.99
C ARG A 59 -22.19 -7.60 4.52
N ALA A 60 -23.14 -6.71 4.22
CA ALA A 60 -23.46 -6.35 2.84
C ALA A 60 -22.25 -5.76 2.08
N ARG A 61 -21.37 -5.00 2.77
CA ARG A 61 -20.12 -4.49 2.18
C ARG A 61 -19.16 -5.61 1.80
N VAL A 62 -18.99 -6.60 2.68
CA VAL A 62 -18.13 -7.76 2.40
C VAL A 62 -18.72 -8.65 1.31
N ASP A 63 -20.02 -8.92 1.37
CA ASP A 63 -20.73 -9.71 0.37
C ASP A 63 -20.66 -9.06 -1.02
N ALA A 64 -20.77 -7.73 -1.10
CA ALA A 64 -20.62 -7.01 -2.37
C ALA A 64 -19.25 -7.24 -3.02
N TRP A 65 -18.16 -7.23 -2.24
CA TRP A 65 -16.81 -7.53 -2.75
C TRP A 65 -16.68 -9.00 -3.13
N HIS A 66 -17.12 -9.91 -2.27
CA HIS A 66 -17.10 -11.36 -2.53
C HIS A 66 -17.80 -11.72 -3.84
N GLU A 67 -18.95 -11.12 -4.12
CA GLU A 67 -19.75 -11.44 -5.31
C GLU A 67 -19.32 -10.71 -6.59
N GLN A 68 -18.80 -9.49 -6.49
CA GLN A 68 -18.58 -8.62 -7.66
C GLN A 68 -17.11 -8.52 -8.06
N TYR A 69 -16.17 -8.61 -7.11
CA TYR A 69 -14.75 -8.50 -7.42
C TYR A 69 -14.26 -9.62 -8.37
N PRO A 70 -14.62 -10.91 -8.18
CA PRO A 70 -14.26 -11.97 -9.13
C PRO A 70 -14.75 -11.69 -10.55
N LYS A 71 -15.94 -11.10 -10.70
CA LYS A 71 -16.53 -10.77 -12.01
C LYS A 71 -15.68 -9.71 -12.74
N LEU A 72 -15.34 -8.62 -12.04
CA LEU A 72 -14.46 -7.58 -12.56
C LEU A 72 -13.07 -8.15 -12.90
N ALA A 73 -12.46 -8.86 -11.94
CA ALA A 73 -11.09 -9.34 -12.07
C ALA A 73 -10.94 -10.33 -13.25
N ASN A 74 -11.96 -11.14 -13.52
CA ASN A 74 -11.92 -12.09 -14.62
C ASN A 74 -11.82 -11.44 -16.02
N GLU A 75 -12.15 -10.16 -16.18
CA GLU A 75 -12.05 -9.43 -17.45
C GLU A 75 -10.62 -9.03 -17.82
N PHE A 76 -9.69 -9.07 -16.85
CA PHE A 76 -8.35 -8.55 -17.01
C PHE A 76 -7.29 -9.61 -16.70
N ARG A 77 -6.18 -9.54 -17.42
CA ARG A 77 -4.98 -10.35 -17.17
C ARG A 77 -3.75 -9.46 -17.30
N ASP A 78 -2.80 -9.67 -16.42
CA ASP A 78 -1.48 -9.06 -16.52
C ASP A 78 -0.57 -9.82 -17.50
N SER A 79 0.73 -9.55 -17.48
CA SER A 79 1.69 -10.17 -18.42
C SER A 79 1.96 -11.64 -18.14
N ASP A 80 1.58 -12.12 -16.95
CA ASP A 80 1.78 -13.49 -16.50
C ASP A 80 0.47 -14.30 -16.56
N GLY A 81 -0.61 -13.69 -17.03
CA GLY A 81 -1.93 -14.33 -17.06
C GLY A 81 -2.62 -14.35 -15.69
N ARG A 82 -2.20 -13.51 -14.73
CA ARG A 82 -2.88 -13.36 -13.44
C ARG A 82 -3.99 -12.31 -13.51
N PRO A 83 -5.12 -12.51 -12.81
CA PRO A 83 -6.12 -11.47 -12.66
C PRO A 83 -5.60 -10.33 -11.76
N PRO A 84 -6.27 -9.17 -11.73
CA PRO A 84 -6.08 -8.17 -10.69
C PRO A 84 -6.01 -8.80 -9.30
N ARG A 85 -5.03 -8.35 -8.51
CA ARG A 85 -4.83 -8.73 -7.11
C ARG A 85 -5.21 -7.55 -6.21
N HIS A 86 -5.89 -7.85 -5.12
CA HIS A 86 -6.31 -6.87 -4.11
C HIS A 86 -5.62 -7.13 -2.77
N GLY A 87 -5.00 -6.11 -2.18
CA GLY A 87 -4.47 -6.20 -0.82
C GLY A 87 -5.53 -5.71 0.16
N PHE A 88 -6.16 -6.63 0.90
CA PHE A 88 -7.15 -6.31 1.92
C PHE A 88 -6.45 -6.07 3.26
N PHE A 89 -6.16 -4.82 3.61
CA PHE A 89 -5.66 -4.49 4.95
C PHE A 89 -6.87 -4.41 5.88
N PHE A 90 -7.08 -5.48 6.67
CA PHE A 90 -8.31 -5.67 7.45
C PHE A 90 -8.13 -5.18 8.90
N PRO A 91 -9.05 -4.35 9.44
CA PRO A 91 -9.00 -3.85 10.82
C PRO A 91 -9.12 -4.99 11.83
N GLY A 92 -8.05 -5.25 12.58
CA GLY A 92 -8.04 -6.30 13.61
C GLY A 92 -9.13 -6.12 14.67
N GLU A 93 -9.39 -4.87 15.06
CA GLU A 93 -10.40 -4.48 16.05
C GLU A 93 -11.85 -4.64 15.54
N GLU A 94 -12.05 -4.78 14.23
CA GLU A 94 -13.35 -5.06 13.61
C GLU A 94 -13.54 -6.55 13.31
N TYR A 95 -12.69 -7.43 13.86
CA TYR A 95 -12.74 -8.87 13.59
C TYR A 95 -14.14 -9.46 13.75
N ARG A 96 -14.58 -10.16 12.70
CA ARG A 96 -15.67 -11.12 12.71
C ARG A 96 -15.22 -12.29 11.83
N ALA A 97 -15.36 -13.53 12.33
CA ALA A 97 -14.97 -14.73 11.59
C ALA A 97 -15.50 -14.73 10.15
N TYR A 98 -16.80 -14.43 9.98
CA TYR A 98 -17.46 -14.35 8.68
C TYR A 98 -16.76 -13.42 7.65
N PHE A 99 -16.19 -12.30 8.08
CA PHE A 99 -15.50 -11.40 7.14
C PHE A 99 -14.22 -12.03 6.63
N LEU A 100 -13.43 -12.62 7.53
CA LEU A 100 -12.17 -13.26 7.17
C LEU A 100 -12.41 -14.54 6.37
N ASP A 101 -13.47 -15.30 6.67
CA ASP A 101 -13.90 -16.47 5.89
C ASP A 101 -14.23 -16.07 4.44
N LYS A 102 -14.99 -14.98 4.24
CA LYS A 102 -15.31 -14.47 2.90
C LYS A 102 -14.09 -13.96 2.15
N LEU A 103 -13.17 -13.30 2.83
CA LEU A 103 -11.91 -12.88 2.22
C LEU A 103 -11.02 -14.10 1.91
N ALA A 104 -11.10 -15.18 2.69
CA ALA A 104 -10.38 -16.43 2.42
C ALA A 104 -10.78 -17.04 1.08
N ASP A 105 -12.09 -17.05 0.74
CA ASP A 105 -12.56 -17.48 -0.57
C ASP A 105 -11.91 -16.69 -1.73
N LEU A 106 -11.79 -15.36 -1.57
CA LEU A 106 -11.16 -14.50 -2.58
C LEU A 106 -9.65 -14.76 -2.68
N CYS A 107 -8.97 -14.94 -1.54
CA CYS A 107 -7.54 -15.24 -1.51
C CYS A 107 -7.25 -16.61 -2.15
N HIS A 108 -8.04 -17.63 -1.82
CA HIS A 108 -7.95 -18.97 -2.38
C HIS A 108 -8.18 -18.97 -3.90
N ALA A 109 -9.11 -18.14 -4.38
CA ALA A 109 -9.35 -17.94 -5.82
C ALA A 109 -8.22 -17.16 -6.53
N GLY A 110 -7.16 -16.78 -5.82
CA GLY A 110 -6.06 -16.03 -6.38
C GLY A 110 -6.43 -14.59 -6.75
N LEU A 111 -7.30 -13.96 -5.96
CA LEU A 111 -7.76 -12.58 -6.19
C LEU A 111 -7.17 -11.58 -5.21
N GLY A 112 -6.49 -12.02 -4.16
CA GLY A 112 -5.90 -11.10 -3.19
C GLY A 112 -5.13 -11.80 -2.08
N GLU A 113 -4.71 -11.01 -1.09
CA GLU A 113 -4.20 -11.45 0.20
C GLU A 113 -4.71 -10.49 1.28
N VAL A 114 -4.85 -10.99 2.51
CA VAL A 114 -5.23 -10.18 3.68
C VAL A 114 -3.96 -9.80 4.45
N GLU A 115 -3.87 -8.54 4.83
CA GLU A 115 -2.80 -7.96 5.66
C GLU A 115 -3.41 -7.18 6.83
N VAL A 116 -2.58 -6.67 7.74
CA VAL A 116 -3.06 -6.08 9.00
C VAL A 116 -3.30 -4.58 8.86
N HIS A 117 -4.48 -4.15 9.28
CA HIS A 117 -4.85 -2.77 9.53
C HIS A 117 -5.29 -2.64 10.98
N LEU A 118 -5.05 -1.49 11.60
CA LEU A 118 -5.52 -1.25 12.96
C LEU A 118 -5.75 0.25 13.19
N HIS A 119 -6.89 0.59 13.79
CA HIS A 119 -7.10 1.90 14.40
C HIS A 119 -6.81 1.82 15.90
N HIS A 120 -6.01 2.77 16.40
CA HIS A 120 -5.78 2.94 17.82
C HIS A 120 -5.58 4.42 18.19
N ASP A 121 -5.85 4.77 19.45
CA ASP A 121 -5.72 6.13 19.98
C ASP A 121 -5.45 6.07 21.49
N GLY A 122 -4.41 6.76 21.95
CA GLY A 122 -3.93 6.77 23.33
C GLY A 122 -3.21 5.50 23.78
N ASP A 123 -2.85 4.58 22.88
CA ASP A 123 -2.15 3.35 23.23
C ASP A 123 -0.67 3.58 23.58
N THR A 124 -0.10 2.69 24.39
CA THR A 124 1.35 2.52 24.59
C THR A 124 1.81 1.22 23.95
N ALA A 125 3.13 0.99 23.87
CA ALA A 125 3.65 -0.29 23.36
C ALA A 125 3.08 -1.50 24.13
N GLU A 126 2.89 -1.36 25.44
CA GLU A 126 2.36 -2.40 26.32
C GLU A 126 0.86 -2.70 26.08
N THR A 127 0.07 -1.71 25.66
CA THR A 127 -1.36 -1.89 25.38
C THR A 127 -1.62 -2.26 23.92
N LEU A 128 -0.77 -1.81 22.99
CA LEU A 128 -0.88 -2.14 21.56
C LEU A 128 -0.39 -3.55 21.25
N ALA A 129 0.71 -4.02 21.88
CA ALA A 129 1.27 -5.33 21.57
C ALA A 129 0.28 -6.49 21.71
N PRO A 130 -0.50 -6.61 22.81
CA PRO A 130 -1.48 -7.68 22.95
C PRO A 130 -2.61 -7.62 21.92
N GLN A 131 -3.01 -6.42 21.49
CA GLN A 131 -4.04 -6.24 20.45
C GLN A 131 -3.56 -6.75 19.09
N LEU A 132 -2.31 -6.44 18.74
CA LEU A 132 -1.66 -6.96 17.54
C LEU A 132 -1.47 -8.48 17.62
N GLU A 133 -0.97 -9.00 18.75
CA GLU A 133 -0.78 -10.45 18.93
C GLU A 133 -2.10 -11.23 18.75
N GLU A 134 -3.20 -10.75 19.33
CA GLU A 134 -4.51 -11.37 19.15
C GLU A 134 -5.02 -11.23 17.71
N THR A 135 -4.84 -10.06 17.07
CA THR A 135 -5.16 -9.86 15.65
C THR A 135 -4.43 -10.86 14.77
N LEU A 136 -3.12 -11.03 14.99
CA LEU A 136 -2.29 -11.94 14.21
C LEU A 136 -2.71 -13.39 14.41
N LYS A 137 -3.00 -13.78 15.65
CA LYS A 137 -3.52 -15.11 15.95
C LYS A 137 -4.84 -15.37 15.23
N LEU A 138 -5.80 -14.45 15.33
CA LEU A 138 -7.10 -14.58 14.68
C LEU A 138 -6.95 -14.68 13.16
N PHE A 139 -6.16 -13.84 12.52
CA PHE A 139 -5.96 -13.91 11.06
C PHE A 139 -5.27 -15.21 10.64
N ALA A 140 -4.32 -15.70 11.44
CA ALA A 140 -3.65 -16.97 11.19
C ALA A 140 -4.55 -18.19 11.34
N GLU A 141 -5.54 -18.17 12.23
CA GLU A 141 -6.55 -19.24 12.36
C GLU A 141 -7.36 -19.42 11.07
N HIS A 142 -7.53 -18.35 10.29
CA HIS A 142 -8.15 -18.35 8.95
C HIS A 142 -7.17 -18.63 7.81
N GLY A 143 -5.89 -18.84 8.11
CA GLY A 143 -4.85 -19.12 7.11
C GLY A 143 -4.35 -17.89 6.34
N HIS A 144 -4.67 -16.67 6.79
CA HIS A 144 -4.33 -15.42 6.08
C HIS A 144 -2.89 -14.96 6.27
N LEU A 145 -2.19 -15.41 7.31
CA LEU A 145 -0.83 -14.93 7.60
C LEU A 145 0.25 -15.88 7.11
N SER A 146 1.22 -15.31 6.42
CA SER A 146 2.46 -15.97 6.04
C SER A 146 3.30 -16.30 7.27
N ARG A 147 4.17 -17.31 7.16
CA ARG A 147 5.08 -17.70 8.24
C ARG A 147 6.50 -17.93 7.71
N VAL A 148 7.48 -17.50 8.50
CA VAL A 148 8.89 -17.87 8.33
C VAL A 148 9.37 -18.46 9.65
N GLY A 149 9.68 -19.76 9.65
CA GLY A 149 9.83 -20.52 10.90
C GLY A 149 8.55 -20.44 11.74
N ASN A 150 8.67 -20.00 12.99
CA ASN A 150 7.54 -19.86 13.92
C ASN A 150 6.95 -18.43 13.97
N GLN A 151 7.50 -17.49 13.20
CA GLN A 151 7.05 -16.09 13.24
C GLN A 151 6.00 -15.81 12.16
N TYR A 152 4.90 -15.17 12.54
CA TYR A 152 3.97 -14.57 11.59
C TYR A 152 4.66 -13.45 10.81
N ARG A 153 4.39 -13.38 9.50
CA ARG A 153 4.91 -12.33 8.62
C ARG A 153 3.74 -11.62 7.97
N TRP A 154 3.71 -10.31 8.13
CA TRP A 154 2.58 -9.46 7.76
C TRP A 154 3.05 -8.05 7.37
N ALA A 155 2.25 -7.35 6.59
CA ALA A 155 2.41 -5.93 6.30
C ALA A 155 1.37 -5.11 7.06
N PHE A 156 1.70 -3.84 7.27
CA PHE A 156 0.86 -2.95 8.06
C PHE A 156 0.42 -1.70 7.29
N ILE A 157 -0.81 -1.30 7.55
CA ILE A 157 -1.32 0.04 7.31
C ILE A 157 -1.89 0.55 8.64
N HIS A 158 -1.44 1.74 9.04
CA HIS A 158 -2.01 2.40 10.21
C HIS A 158 -3.36 3.04 9.85
N GLY A 159 -4.46 2.63 10.50
CA GLY A 159 -5.79 3.03 10.05
C GLY A 159 -6.13 4.50 10.21
N ASN A 160 -5.56 5.13 11.23
CA ASN A 160 -5.64 6.58 11.39
C ASN A 160 -4.58 7.39 10.62
N TRP A 161 -3.78 6.74 9.76
CA TRP A 161 -2.68 7.37 9.03
C TRP A 161 -1.61 8.01 9.95
N CYS A 162 -1.53 7.57 11.21
CA CYS A 162 -0.80 8.22 12.30
C CYS A 162 0.36 7.36 12.84
N LEU A 163 0.98 6.56 11.97
CA LEU A 163 2.12 5.70 12.32
C LEU A 163 3.14 6.42 13.22
N ALA A 164 3.71 5.71 14.19
CA ALA A 164 4.71 6.20 15.16
C ALA A 164 4.34 7.58 15.76
N ASN A 165 3.12 7.71 16.27
CA ASN A 165 2.60 8.94 16.88
C ASN A 165 2.77 10.17 15.98
N GLY A 166 2.36 10.00 14.72
CA GLY A 166 2.69 10.90 13.62
C GLY A 166 2.09 12.30 13.72
N ARG A 167 0.98 12.45 14.42
CA ARG A 167 0.21 13.70 14.43
C ARG A 167 0.71 14.73 15.44
N PRO A 168 0.80 16.02 15.08
CA PRO A 168 1.24 17.07 16.01
C PRO A 168 0.39 17.22 17.27
N ASP A 169 -0.90 16.85 17.21
CA ASP A 169 -1.84 16.93 18.33
C ASP A 169 -1.80 15.70 19.27
N GLY A 170 -0.96 14.71 18.98
CA GLY A 170 -0.78 13.50 19.79
C GLY A 170 -2.00 12.57 19.79
N LYS A 171 -2.90 12.69 18.82
CA LYS A 171 -4.11 11.86 18.69
C LYS A 171 -3.93 10.75 17.66
N TRP A 172 -4.82 9.76 17.76
CA TRP A 172 -5.05 8.68 16.81
C TRP A 172 -3.87 7.72 16.64
N CYS A 173 -3.01 7.70 17.64
CA CYS A 173 -1.92 6.75 17.89
C CYS A 173 -1.57 6.95 19.38
N GLY A 174 -0.30 6.89 19.77
CA GLY A 174 0.18 7.07 21.15
C GLY A 174 1.54 6.40 21.37
N VAL A 175 1.95 5.56 20.43
CA VAL A 175 3.17 4.76 20.48
C VAL A 175 4.26 5.43 19.63
N ASP A 176 5.27 6.00 20.29
CA ASP A 176 6.41 6.62 19.62
C ASP A 176 7.32 5.56 18.95
N ASP A 177 7.52 4.42 19.62
CA ASP A 177 8.34 3.29 19.18
C ASP A 177 7.53 2.22 18.41
N GLU A 178 6.52 2.66 17.65
CA GLU A 178 5.62 1.76 16.93
C GLU A 178 6.37 0.95 15.86
N LEU A 179 7.32 1.52 15.10
CA LEU A 179 8.04 0.76 14.06
C LEU A 179 8.85 -0.42 14.64
N PRO A 180 9.68 -0.23 15.69
CA PRO A 180 10.33 -1.34 16.38
C PRO A 180 9.34 -2.38 16.92
N LEU A 181 8.22 -1.95 17.51
CA LEU A 181 7.20 -2.87 18.02
C LEU A 181 6.61 -3.74 16.92
N LEU A 182 6.17 -3.13 15.81
CA LEU A 182 5.62 -3.81 14.65
C LEU A 182 6.63 -4.83 14.08
N HIS A 183 7.90 -4.44 13.92
CA HIS A 183 8.96 -5.32 13.42
C HIS A 183 9.21 -6.51 14.35
N LYS A 184 9.27 -6.27 15.67
CA LYS A 184 9.41 -7.31 16.69
C LYS A 184 8.29 -8.36 16.58
N LEU A 185 7.08 -7.92 16.27
CA LEU A 185 5.90 -8.79 16.08
C LEU A 185 5.82 -9.42 14.68
N GLY A 186 6.84 -9.22 13.83
CA GLY A 186 6.98 -9.89 12.54
C GLY A 186 6.48 -9.09 11.34
N CYS A 187 6.11 -7.82 11.52
CA CYS A 187 5.80 -6.95 10.40
C CYS A 187 7.03 -6.79 9.51
N TYR A 188 6.86 -6.86 8.18
CA TYR A 188 7.97 -6.76 7.22
C TYR A 188 7.96 -5.44 6.42
N ALA A 189 6.79 -4.81 6.28
CA ALA A 189 6.66 -3.54 5.56
C ALA A 189 5.51 -2.70 6.11
N ASP A 190 5.70 -1.39 6.07
CA ASP A 190 4.62 -0.42 6.23
C ASP A 190 4.23 0.15 4.86
N LEU A 191 2.92 0.26 4.66
CA LEU A 191 2.29 0.80 3.46
C LEU A 191 1.34 1.96 3.82
N THR A 192 1.54 2.65 4.93
CA THR A 192 0.66 3.74 5.36
C THR A 192 0.74 4.94 4.39
N PHE A 193 1.89 5.21 3.75
CA PHE A 193 2.07 6.46 3.00
C PHE A 193 1.83 6.33 1.48
N PRO A 194 1.39 7.40 0.79
CA PRO A 194 1.25 8.79 1.26
C PRO A 194 -0.06 9.06 2.04
N ALA A 195 0.04 9.88 3.09
CA ALA A 195 -1.07 10.39 3.89
C ALA A 195 -1.46 11.84 3.52
N ALA A 196 -0.70 12.50 2.63
CA ALA A 196 -0.97 13.88 2.23
C ALA A 196 -2.44 14.04 1.77
N PRO A 197 -3.15 15.09 2.22
CA PRO A 197 -2.65 16.29 2.90
C PRO A 197 -2.48 16.20 4.43
N ASP A 198 -2.72 15.06 5.07
CA ASP A 198 -2.64 14.92 6.53
C ASP A 198 -1.25 15.32 7.08
N PRO A 199 -1.14 15.97 8.25
CA PRO A 199 0.14 16.34 8.85
C PRO A 199 1.04 15.14 9.16
N SER A 200 0.51 13.92 9.23
CA SER A 200 1.28 12.69 9.43
C SER A 200 2.12 12.31 8.20
N GLN A 201 1.86 12.90 7.03
CA GLN A 201 2.67 12.67 5.83
C GLN A 201 4.18 12.89 6.12
N PRO A 202 5.05 11.93 5.75
CA PRO A 202 6.48 12.12 5.91
C PRO A 202 7.07 13.09 4.92
N ASP A 203 8.29 13.56 5.23
CA ASP A 203 9.09 14.28 4.26
C ASP A 203 9.40 13.44 3.00
N LYS A 204 9.45 12.10 3.15
CA LYS A 204 9.84 11.15 2.12
C LYS A 204 8.69 10.91 1.16
N VAL A 205 8.95 11.08 -0.15
CA VAL A 205 7.94 10.86 -1.19
C VAL A 205 8.48 10.06 -2.35
N ASN A 206 7.61 9.29 -3.01
CA ASN A 206 7.90 8.58 -4.26
C ASN A 206 9.17 7.71 -4.17
N GLN A 207 9.33 6.98 -3.07
CA GLN A 207 10.47 6.10 -2.85
C GLN A 207 10.13 4.93 -1.93
N ILE A 208 10.81 3.82 -2.14
CA ILE A 208 10.92 2.73 -1.16
C ILE A 208 12.17 3.01 -0.35
N TYR A 209 12.07 2.95 0.98
CA TYR A 209 13.17 3.36 1.86
C TYR A 209 13.18 2.63 3.19
N TRP A 210 14.35 2.60 3.81
CA TRP A 210 14.57 2.10 5.16
C TRP A 210 14.61 3.27 6.13
N PRO A 211 13.82 3.27 7.22
CA PRO A 211 13.86 4.34 8.19
C PRO A 211 15.21 4.32 8.92
N THR A 212 15.75 5.49 9.28
CA THR A 212 17.08 5.62 9.90
C THR A 212 17.05 6.55 11.11
N GLY A 213 18.10 6.49 11.91
CA GLY A 213 18.18 7.24 13.17
C GLY A 213 17.59 6.45 14.33
N ASP A 214 17.04 7.17 15.30
CA ASP A 214 16.41 6.59 16.48
C ASP A 214 14.95 6.20 16.16
N LEU A 215 14.72 4.90 15.99
CA LEU A 215 13.41 4.38 15.61
C LEU A 215 12.40 4.35 16.77
N THR A 216 12.82 4.63 18.01
CA THR A 216 11.93 4.69 19.17
C THR A 216 11.29 6.07 19.35
N GLN A 217 11.61 7.03 18.47
CA GLN A 217 11.02 8.36 18.52
C GLN A 217 9.78 8.45 17.66
N ARG A 218 8.84 9.31 18.07
CA ARG A 218 7.74 9.73 17.23
C ARG A 218 8.21 10.15 15.84
N ARG A 219 7.41 9.87 14.82
CA ARG A 219 7.72 10.20 13.43
C ARG A 219 9.07 9.67 12.96
N SER A 220 9.56 8.56 13.53
CA SER A 220 10.80 7.91 13.10
C SER A 220 10.83 7.55 11.61
N TYR A 221 9.66 7.47 10.96
CA TYR A 221 9.51 7.28 9.51
C TYR A 221 9.84 8.54 8.66
N ASP A 222 9.99 9.74 9.24
CA ASP A 222 10.34 10.97 8.49
C ASP A 222 11.75 10.91 7.87
N HIS A 223 12.63 10.11 8.46
CA HIS A 223 14.01 9.98 8.03
C HIS A 223 14.29 8.59 7.54
N GLY A 224 15.12 8.49 6.51
CA GLY A 224 15.41 7.20 5.91
C GLY A 224 16.32 7.27 4.71
N GLU A 225 16.96 6.16 4.42
CA GLU A 225 17.77 5.96 3.23
C GLU A 225 16.98 5.24 2.15
N ARG A 226 17.13 5.68 0.89
CA ARG A 226 16.49 5.01 -0.23
C ARG A 226 16.96 3.56 -0.32
N ALA A 227 16.01 2.67 -0.56
CA ALA A 227 16.32 1.30 -0.91
C ALA A 227 17.09 1.27 -2.24
N ARG A 228 18.20 0.52 -2.25
CA ARG A 228 19.15 0.45 -3.36
C ARG A 228 19.73 -0.95 -3.48
N VAL A 229 20.19 -1.30 -4.68
CA VAL A 229 20.94 -2.54 -4.92
C VAL A 229 22.13 -2.63 -3.97
N GLY A 230 22.33 -3.80 -3.36
CA GLY A 230 23.41 -4.09 -2.42
C GLY A 230 23.18 -3.57 -1.00
N THR A 231 21.99 -3.08 -0.64
CA THR A 231 21.68 -2.66 0.73
C THR A 231 20.34 -3.21 1.18
N VAL A 232 20.40 -4.05 2.21
CA VAL A 232 19.25 -4.68 2.87
C VAL A 232 19.39 -4.54 4.38
N HIS A 233 18.25 -4.43 5.06
CA HIS A 233 18.16 -4.43 6.52
C HIS A 233 17.17 -5.49 6.97
N GLU A 234 17.50 -6.18 8.06
CA GLU A 234 16.65 -7.23 8.67
C GLU A 234 16.10 -6.82 10.04
N ASP A 235 16.53 -5.66 10.55
CA ASP A 235 16.26 -5.16 11.91
C ASP A 235 15.17 -4.08 11.96
N ARG A 236 14.49 -3.81 10.83
CA ARG A 236 13.46 -2.78 10.71
C ARG A 236 12.50 -3.05 9.55
N LEU A 237 11.39 -2.31 9.52
CA LEU A 237 10.39 -2.37 8.45
C LEU A 237 10.87 -1.67 7.18
N LEU A 238 10.44 -2.17 6.02
CA LEU A 238 10.57 -1.45 4.75
C LEU A 238 9.40 -0.48 4.58
N MET A 239 9.68 0.79 4.32
CA MET A 239 8.65 1.78 3.99
C MET A 239 8.37 1.75 2.49
N ILE A 240 7.18 1.30 2.08
CA ILE A 240 6.76 1.25 0.67
C ILE A 240 5.72 2.35 0.43
N THR A 241 6.18 3.47 -0.12
CA THR A 241 5.31 4.62 -0.38
C THR A 241 4.66 4.57 -1.77
N GLY A 242 3.43 5.07 -1.84
CA GLY A 242 2.73 5.34 -3.10
C GLY A 242 3.12 6.67 -3.77
N PRO A 243 2.54 6.96 -4.94
CA PRO A 243 2.81 8.18 -5.69
C PRO A 243 2.21 9.41 -4.98
N LEU A 244 3.02 10.44 -4.79
CA LEU A 244 2.62 11.77 -4.35
C LEU A 244 3.13 12.83 -5.33
N ALA A 245 2.23 13.48 -6.07
CA ALA A 245 2.58 14.39 -7.15
C ALA A 245 1.58 15.53 -7.35
N PHE A 246 2.04 16.60 -7.98
CA PHE A 246 1.12 17.55 -8.61
C PHE A 246 0.81 17.06 -10.03
N ALA A 247 -0.48 16.87 -10.31
CA ALA A 247 -0.94 16.36 -11.59
C ALA A 247 -1.97 17.30 -12.22
N ARG A 248 -2.16 17.19 -13.53
CA ARG A 248 -3.17 17.97 -14.26
C ARG A 248 -4.58 17.44 -13.93
N LYS A 249 -5.53 18.35 -13.71
CA LYS A 249 -6.97 18.05 -13.56
C LYS A 249 -7.75 18.85 -14.61
N GLY A 250 -8.29 18.15 -15.62
CA GLY A 250 -8.97 18.80 -16.75
C GLY A 250 -8.02 19.65 -17.60
N ARG A 251 -8.53 20.74 -18.20
CA ARG A 251 -7.74 21.59 -19.11
C ARG A 251 -6.73 22.49 -18.40
N SER A 252 -7.10 23.07 -17.25
CA SER A 252 -6.31 24.10 -16.57
C SER A 252 -6.12 23.87 -15.06
N GLY A 253 -6.69 22.80 -14.49
CA GLY A 253 -6.58 22.51 -13.07
C GLY A 253 -5.29 21.78 -12.71
N ILE A 254 -4.86 21.95 -11.46
CA ILE A 254 -3.84 21.12 -10.82
C ILE A 254 -4.52 20.40 -9.66
N ARG A 255 -4.21 19.11 -9.51
CA ARG A 255 -4.60 18.31 -8.34
C ARG A 255 -3.36 17.85 -7.59
N LEU A 256 -3.54 17.63 -6.29
CA LEU A 256 -2.65 16.75 -5.54
C LEU A 256 -3.08 15.31 -5.85
N GLU A 257 -2.18 14.53 -6.38
CA GLU A 257 -2.32 13.10 -6.58
C GLU A 257 -1.57 12.39 -5.46
N ASN A 258 -2.26 11.54 -4.71
CA ASN A 258 -1.71 10.76 -3.58
C ASN A 258 -2.04 9.26 -3.71
N GLY A 259 -2.57 8.82 -4.86
CA GLY A 259 -2.97 7.43 -5.05
C GLY A 259 -4.26 7.02 -4.35
N ALA A 260 -5.00 7.94 -3.70
CA ALA A 260 -6.29 7.63 -3.07
C ALA A 260 -7.39 7.43 -4.12
N LEU A 261 -7.99 6.25 -4.16
CA LEU A 261 -9.13 5.93 -5.02
C LEU A 261 -10.41 6.00 -4.20
N THR A 262 -11.35 6.85 -4.60
CA THR A 262 -12.63 7.00 -3.89
C THR A 262 -13.79 7.05 -4.87
N GLY A 263 -15.02 6.99 -4.35
CA GLY A 263 -16.21 7.23 -5.16
C GLY A 263 -16.33 8.66 -5.74
N ASP A 264 -15.73 9.66 -5.09
CA ASP A 264 -15.73 11.06 -5.54
C ASP A 264 -14.56 11.42 -6.44
N ASP A 265 -13.51 10.60 -6.39
CA ASP A 265 -12.31 10.76 -7.18
C ASP A 265 -11.90 9.38 -7.71
N PRO A 266 -12.61 8.88 -8.74
CA PRO A 266 -12.40 7.55 -9.28
C PRO A 266 -11.02 7.43 -9.95
N PRO A 267 -10.55 6.20 -10.18
CA PRO A 267 -9.39 6.00 -11.06
C PRO A 267 -9.68 6.45 -12.49
N SER A 268 -8.65 6.89 -13.19
CA SER A 268 -8.71 7.26 -14.62
C SER A 268 -7.36 6.99 -15.28
N LYS A 269 -7.33 6.98 -16.62
CA LYS A 269 -6.07 6.83 -17.37
C LYS A 269 -5.04 7.89 -16.97
N GLU A 270 -5.45 9.15 -16.83
CA GLU A 270 -4.54 10.25 -16.48
C GLU A 270 -3.90 10.06 -15.10
N ARG A 271 -4.63 9.44 -14.17
CA ARG A 271 -4.12 9.11 -12.83
C ARG A 271 -3.14 7.95 -12.91
N VAL A 272 -3.48 6.86 -13.63
CA VAL A 272 -2.57 5.74 -13.92
C VAL A 272 -1.25 6.24 -14.54
N ASP A 273 -1.35 7.11 -15.54
CA ASP A 273 -0.18 7.72 -16.18
C ASP A 273 0.65 8.53 -15.18
N THR A 274 0.01 9.19 -14.22
CA THR A 274 0.72 9.94 -13.16
C THR A 274 1.44 9.00 -12.20
N TRP A 275 0.80 7.91 -11.78
CA TRP A 275 1.38 6.94 -10.87
C TRP A 275 2.60 6.24 -11.48
N ILE A 276 2.49 5.76 -12.71
CA ILE A 276 3.62 5.12 -13.42
C ILE A 276 4.74 6.13 -13.67
N ARG A 277 4.39 7.38 -14.01
CA ARG A 277 5.39 8.46 -14.15
C ARG A 277 6.05 8.83 -12.83
N ALA A 278 5.50 8.52 -11.66
CA ALA A 278 6.25 8.71 -10.42
C ALA A 278 7.55 7.92 -10.45
N GLY A 279 7.59 6.77 -11.14
CA GLY A 279 8.83 6.04 -11.41
C GLY A 279 9.53 5.60 -10.12
N ILE A 280 8.74 5.16 -9.14
CA ILE A 280 9.25 4.63 -7.88
C ILE A 280 9.94 3.30 -8.17
N HIS A 281 11.20 3.16 -7.77
CA HIS A 281 12.03 1.98 -8.01
C HIS A 281 13.10 1.85 -6.92
N ILE A 282 13.65 0.64 -6.79
CA ILE A 282 14.88 0.41 -6.03
C ILE A 282 16.04 1.05 -6.79
N GLU A 283 16.83 1.90 -6.14
CA GLU A 283 17.94 2.58 -6.79
C GLU A 283 18.95 1.57 -7.36
N GLY A 284 19.22 1.66 -8.65
CA GLY A 284 19.98 0.66 -9.42
C GLY A 284 19.12 -0.31 -10.25
N LYS A 285 17.79 -0.27 -10.11
CA LYS A 285 16.80 -1.09 -10.86
C LYS A 285 15.66 -0.23 -11.47
N PRO A 286 15.96 0.79 -12.28
CA PRO A 286 14.92 1.70 -12.82
C PRO A 286 13.92 1.03 -13.77
N GLU A 287 14.21 -0.17 -14.26
CA GLU A 287 13.33 -0.99 -15.09
C GLU A 287 12.13 -1.57 -14.33
N TRP A 288 12.23 -1.73 -13.00
CA TRP A 288 11.15 -2.25 -12.15
C TRP A 288 10.45 -1.10 -11.43
N THR A 289 9.29 -0.69 -11.95
CA THR A 289 8.49 0.42 -11.41
C THR A 289 7.41 -0.08 -10.45
N PHE A 290 7.42 0.42 -9.22
CA PHE A 290 6.47 0.10 -8.18
C PHE A 290 5.34 1.13 -8.16
N VAL A 291 4.09 0.67 -8.19
CA VAL A 291 2.90 1.51 -8.11
C VAL A 291 2.01 0.98 -6.99
N LYS A 292 2.03 1.68 -5.86
CA LYS A 292 1.16 1.41 -4.71
C LYS A 292 0.09 2.49 -4.63
N VAL A 293 -1.16 2.13 -4.87
CA VAL A 293 -2.34 3.00 -4.68
C VAL A 293 -3.17 2.49 -3.51
N HIS A 294 -4.10 3.30 -3.01
CA HIS A 294 -4.89 2.92 -1.85
C HIS A 294 -6.35 3.35 -1.94
N THR A 295 -7.20 2.78 -1.09
CA THR A 295 -8.63 3.07 -1.07
C THR A 295 -9.24 2.73 0.29
N HIS A 296 -10.52 3.08 0.47
CA HIS A 296 -11.41 2.52 1.48
C HIS A 296 -12.54 1.80 0.73
N GLY A 297 -12.24 0.59 0.26
CA GLY A 297 -13.01 -0.11 -0.77
C GLY A 297 -14.32 -0.66 -0.27
N ALA A 298 -14.43 -0.97 1.03
CA ALA A 298 -15.67 -1.42 1.66
C ALA A 298 -16.79 -0.35 1.63
N ILE A 299 -16.45 0.95 1.55
CA ILE A 299 -17.44 2.02 1.51
C ILE A 299 -18.22 1.95 0.19
N GLU A 300 -19.55 1.92 0.25
CA GLU A 300 -20.45 1.57 -0.85
C GLU A 300 -20.20 2.39 -2.12
N LYS A 301 -20.00 3.70 -1.97
CA LYS A 301 -19.73 4.59 -3.11
C LYS A 301 -18.37 4.31 -3.76
N THR A 302 -17.37 3.96 -2.95
CA THR A 302 -16.04 3.57 -3.41
C THR A 302 -16.06 2.18 -4.03
N ALA A 303 -16.74 1.21 -3.40
CA ALA A 303 -17.00 -0.11 -3.94
C ALA A 303 -17.67 -0.02 -5.32
N ALA A 304 -18.73 0.77 -5.46
CA ALA A 304 -19.42 0.96 -6.74
C ALA A 304 -18.51 1.54 -7.83
N SER A 305 -17.56 2.42 -7.47
CA SER A 305 -16.55 2.95 -8.40
C SER A 305 -15.53 1.88 -8.80
N LEU A 306 -14.95 1.16 -7.83
CA LEU A 306 -13.89 0.18 -8.05
C LEU A 306 -14.37 -1.12 -8.68
N LEU A 307 -15.53 -1.63 -8.28
CA LEU A 307 -16.14 -2.85 -8.82
C LEU A 307 -16.89 -2.57 -10.14
N GLY A 308 -17.12 -1.28 -10.45
CA GLY A 308 -17.84 -0.80 -11.63
C GLY A 308 -16.93 -0.21 -12.71
N ALA A 309 -17.37 0.91 -13.28
CA ALA A 309 -16.73 1.55 -14.43
C ALA A 309 -15.35 2.15 -14.11
N GLY A 310 -15.14 2.62 -12.88
CA GLY A 310 -13.85 3.17 -12.44
C GLY A 310 -12.76 2.10 -12.48
N GLY A 311 -12.97 0.97 -11.80
CA GLY A 311 -12.00 -0.14 -11.82
C GLY A 311 -11.72 -0.65 -13.23
N ARG A 312 -12.75 -0.81 -14.08
CA ARG A 312 -12.54 -1.19 -15.50
C ARG A 312 -11.65 -0.20 -16.24
N ALA A 313 -11.91 1.10 -16.08
CA ALA A 313 -11.09 2.14 -16.70
C ALA A 313 -9.63 2.11 -16.20
N MET A 314 -9.43 1.80 -14.92
CA MET A 314 -8.10 1.63 -14.33
C MET A 314 -7.35 0.45 -14.95
N HIS A 315 -7.96 -0.73 -14.98
CA HIS A 315 -7.32 -1.93 -15.49
C HIS A 315 -7.11 -1.88 -17.01
N GLU A 316 -8.02 -1.27 -17.77
CA GLU A 316 -7.80 -1.02 -19.21
C GLU A 316 -6.66 -0.03 -19.45
N ALA A 317 -6.53 1.03 -18.62
CA ALA A 317 -5.40 1.94 -18.70
C ALA A 317 -4.06 1.23 -18.41
N LEU A 318 -4.03 0.34 -17.40
CA LEU A 318 -2.85 -0.49 -17.11
C LEU A 318 -2.53 -1.46 -18.28
N ARG A 319 -3.54 -2.11 -18.87
CA ARG A 319 -3.36 -2.94 -20.08
C ARG A 319 -2.86 -2.14 -21.28
N GLY A 320 -3.19 -0.85 -21.36
CA GLY A 320 -2.64 0.07 -22.36
C GLY A 320 -1.11 0.07 -22.35
N TYR A 321 -0.48 0.08 -21.17
CA TYR A 321 0.98 0.02 -21.04
C TYR A 321 1.57 -1.29 -21.56
N MET A 322 0.86 -2.41 -21.45
CA MET A 322 1.30 -3.68 -22.03
C MET A 322 1.38 -3.60 -23.56
N ARG A 323 0.42 -2.92 -24.20
CA ARG A 323 0.43 -2.67 -25.66
C ARG A 323 1.60 -1.76 -26.08
N GLU A 324 2.12 -0.96 -25.16
CA GLU A 324 3.31 -0.11 -25.33
C GLU A 324 4.62 -0.85 -25.02
N GLY A 325 4.59 -2.16 -24.77
CA GLY A 325 5.77 -3.00 -24.55
C GLY A 325 6.23 -3.12 -23.10
N TRP A 326 5.46 -2.62 -22.13
CA TRP A 326 5.71 -2.89 -20.71
C TRP A 326 5.19 -4.26 -20.30
N LYS A 327 5.77 -4.82 -19.24
CA LYS A 327 5.17 -5.92 -18.49
C LYS A 327 4.43 -5.38 -17.28
N LEU A 328 3.15 -5.71 -17.17
CA LEU A 328 2.32 -5.46 -16.00
C LEU A 328 2.31 -6.70 -15.12
N HIS A 329 2.42 -6.48 -13.81
CA HIS A 329 2.30 -7.49 -12.76
C HIS A 329 1.33 -6.97 -11.72
N TYR A 330 0.22 -7.69 -11.51
CA TYR A 330 -0.64 -7.43 -10.36
C TYR A 330 -0.05 -8.11 -9.13
N VAL A 331 0.28 -7.31 -8.11
CA VAL A 331 0.97 -7.79 -6.91
C VAL A 331 0.21 -7.44 -5.64
N THR A 332 0.26 -8.32 -4.65
CA THR A 332 -0.12 -8.02 -3.26
C THR A 332 0.97 -7.23 -2.55
N ALA A 333 0.74 -6.81 -1.30
CA ALA A 333 1.75 -6.12 -0.50
C ALA A 333 2.99 -7.01 -0.24
N ARG A 334 2.77 -8.30 0.04
CA ARG A 334 3.81 -9.32 0.22
C ARG A 334 4.66 -9.49 -1.03
N GLU A 335 4.01 -9.69 -2.17
CA GLU A 335 4.69 -9.85 -3.45
C GLU A 335 5.47 -8.58 -3.83
N MET A 336 4.88 -7.40 -3.59
CA MET A 336 5.57 -6.12 -3.79
C MET A 336 6.82 -6.00 -2.92
N PHE A 337 6.74 -6.39 -1.65
CA PHE A 337 7.89 -6.44 -0.74
C PHE A 337 8.95 -7.43 -1.24
N ASN A 338 8.56 -8.64 -1.62
CA ASN A 338 9.47 -9.67 -2.11
C ASN A 338 10.21 -9.23 -3.38
N VAL A 339 9.52 -8.61 -4.34
CA VAL A 339 10.16 -8.05 -5.55
C VAL A 339 11.11 -6.90 -5.19
N ALA A 340 10.74 -6.05 -4.23
CA ALA A 340 11.63 -4.99 -3.74
C ALA A 340 12.90 -5.57 -3.08
N ARG A 341 12.76 -6.65 -2.31
CA ARG A 341 13.88 -7.38 -1.70
C ARG A 341 14.77 -8.04 -2.74
N ALA A 342 14.20 -8.74 -3.72
CA ALA A 342 14.94 -9.33 -4.84
C ALA A 342 15.71 -8.27 -5.64
N ALA A 343 15.08 -7.12 -5.89
CA ALA A 343 15.72 -6.00 -6.55
C ALA A 343 16.91 -5.45 -5.73
N MET A 344 16.77 -5.32 -4.41
CA MET A 344 17.87 -4.91 -3.53
C MET A 344 19.02 -5.92 -3.53
N ASP A 345 18.74 -7.22 -3.66
CA ASP A 345 19.77 -8.26 -3.81
C ASP A 345 20.38 -8.32 -5.22
N GLY A 346 19.93 -7.46 -6.13
CA GLY A 346 20.49 -7.33 -7.48
C GLY A 346 19.90 -8.30 -8.50
N GLN A 347 18.84 -9.04 -8.14
CA GLN A 347 18.17 -9.99 -9.04
C GLN A 347 17.67 -9.31 -10.32
N THR A 348 17.66 -10.05 -11.43
CA THR A 348 17.33 -9.57 -12.77
C THR A 348 16.25 -10.45 -13.40
N GLY A 349 15.79 -10.10 -14.60
CA GLY A 349 14.78 -10.89 -15.31
C GLY A 349 13.37 -10.46 -14.97
N ASP A 350 12.46 -11.43 -14.92
CA ASP A 350 11.04 -11.20 -14.73
C ASP A 350 10.69 -11.14 -13.23
N PRO A 351 10.07 -10.05 -12.72
CA PRO A 351 9.64 -9.94 -11.33
C PRO A 351 8.77 -11.09 -10.82
N ASN A 352 8.03 -11.77 -11.71
CA ASN A 352 7.14 -12.87 -11.32
C ASN A 352 7.88 -14.07 -10.69
N GLU A 353 9.17 -14.25 -10.99
CA GLU A 353 10.03 -15.29 -10.41
C GLU A 353 10.33 -15.00 -8.92
N TYR A 354 10.06 -13.78 -8.45
CA TYR A 354 10.42 -13.29 -7.12
C TYR A 354 9.22 -12.96 -6.26
N PHE A 355 7.99 -13.34 -6.65
CA PHE A 355 6.80 -13.07 -5.83
C PHE A 355 6.84 -13.75 -4.46
N ASP A 356 7.58 -14.85 -4.32
CA ASP A 356 7.74 -15.61 -3.08
C ASP A 356 9.20 -15.61 -2.55
N TYR A 357 9.96 -14.54 -2.85
CA TYR A 357 11.42 -14.50 -2.64
C TYR A 357 11.87 -14.63 -1.16
N VAL A 358 11.36 -13.78 -0.25
CA VAL A 358 11.71 -13.83 1.19
C VAL A 358 10.56 -14.37 2.03
N ILE A 359 9.35 -13.90 1.75
CA ILE A 359 8.13 -14.27 2.49
C ILE A 359 7.29 -15.22 1.63
N PRO A 360 7.08 -16.48 2.04
CA PRO A 360 6.25 -17.41 1.29
C PRO A 360 4.78 -16.95 1.29
N PRO A 361 3.93 -17.49 0.39
CA PRO A 361 2.50 -17.20 0.42
C PRO A 361 1.86 -17.62 1.76
N PRO A 362 0.76 -16.99 2.17
CA PRO A 362 0.00 -17.45 3.32
C PRO A 362 -0.67 -18.80 3.02
N PRO A 363 -0.97 -19.63 4.04
CA PRO A 363 -1.57 -20.95 3.84
C PRO A 363 -2.81 -20.97 2.94
N ILE A 364 -3.67 -19.94 3.00
CA ILE A 364 -4.89 -19.87 2.20
C ILE A 364 -4.64 -19.65 0.70
N ALA A 365 -3.48 -19.09 0.34
CA ALA A 365 -3.07 -18.75 -1.03
C ALA A 365 -1.95 -19.66 -1.57
N SER A 366 -1.57 -20.70 -0.81
CA SER A 366 -0.51 -21.66 -1.14
C SER A 366 -0.99 -22.82 -2.01
#